data_AF-A0A951QU82-F1
#
_entry.id   AF-A0A951QU82-F1
#
_cell.length_a   1.000
_cell.length_b   1.000
_cell.length_c   1.000
_cell.angle_alpha   90.00
_cell.angle_beta   90.00
_cell.angle_gamma   90.00
#
_symmetry.space_group_name_H-M   'P 1'
#
loop_
_entity.id
_entity.type
_entity.pdbx_description
1 polymer ?
#
loop_
_entity_poly.entity_id
_entity_poly.type
_entity_poly.pdbx_seq_one_letter_code
_entity_poly.pdbx_strand_id
1 'polypeptide(L)'
;MRDLPGYANRGSQRARRLSRQADVYSYMVVAGRPEFAPLPLNSGVSSVDASKTNSDGVKQVFFTTLERQYTARKAVQLQQFHWLFLTKSESGWRKVMMFTQTGYYPVNKQPPSPPRDSSNGVIAQAVDTWLQDCRAGIK
;
A
#
# COMPACT_ATOMS: atom_id res chain seq x y z
N MET A 1 9.49 0.35 -7.63
CA MET A 1 8.11 0.74 -7.26
C MET A 1 7.55 1.96 -8.02
N ARG A 2 8.32 2.64 -8.90
CA ARG A 2 7.87 3.86 -9.58
C ARG A 2 6.53 3.73 -10.35
N ASP A 3 6.24 2.55 -10.87
CA ASP A 3 5.04 2.29 -11.69
C ASP A 3 3.82 1.87 -10.88
N LEU A 4 3.94 1.75 -9.56
CA LEU A 4 2.86 1.34 -8.67
C LEU A 4 1.57 2.18 -8.84
N PRO A 5 1.62 3.52 -9.06
CA PRO A 5 0.43 4.30 -9.36
C PRO A 5 -0.33 3.80 -10.60
N GLY A 6 0.38 3.35 -11.63
CA GLY A 6 -0.23 2.77 -12.83
C GLY A 6 -0.99 1.47 -12.54
N TYR A 7 -0.39 0.57 -11.76
CA TYR A 7 -1.06 -0.68 -11.35
C TYR A 7 -2.28 -0.41 -10.47
N ALA A 8 -2.14 0.47 -9.46
CA ALA A 8 -3.22 0.83 -8.55
C ALA A 8 -4.40 1.46 -9.29
N ASN A 9 -4.14 2.44 -10.16
CA ASN A 9 -5.19 3.13 -10.90
C ASN A 9 -5.91 2.19 -11.88
N ARG A 10 -5.20 1.25 -12.54
CA ARG A 10 -5.85 0.22 -13.36
C ARG A 10 -6.79 -0.66 -12.54
N GLY A 11 -6.35 -1.08 -11.35
CA GLY A 11 -7.17 -1.86 -10.41
C GLY A 11 -8.44 -1.10 -9.98
N SER A 12 -8.27 0.13 -9.48
CA SER A 12 -9.39 0.99 -9.07
C SER A 12 -10.40 1.24 -10.19
N GLN A 13 -9.94 1.51 -11.41
CA GLN A 13 -10.84 1.74 -12.55
C GLN A 13 -11.60 0.48 -12.95
N ARG A 14 -10.99 -0.71 -12.89
CA ARG A 14 -11.69 -1.97 -13.14
C ARG A 14 -12.78 -2.21 -12.08
N ALA A 15 -12.46 -2.04 -10.80
CA ALA A 15 -13.41 -2.18 -9.71
C ALA A 15 -14.59 -1.19 -9.85
N ARG A 16 -14.31 0.05 -10.26
CA ARG A 16 -15.34 1.05 -10.55
C ARG A 16 -16.30 0.60 -11.66
N ARG A 17 -15.80 0.07 -12.78
CA ARG A 17 -16.68 -0.39 -13.88
C ARG A 17 -17.65 -1.47 -13.43
N LEU A 18 -17.28 -2.26 -12.43
CA LEU A 18 -18.12 -3.32 -11.86
C LEU A 18 -19.15 -2.76 -10.86
N SER A 19 -18.90 -1.60 -10.22
CA SER A 19 -19.80 -0.95 -9.26
C SER A 19 -20.33 0.37 -9.80
N ARG A 20 -21.58 0.37 -10.28
CA ARG A 20 -22.22 1.56 -10.88
C ARG A 20 -22.59 2.68 -9.87
N GLN A 21 -22.36 2.49 -8.57
CA GLN A 21 -22.85 3.37 -7.48
C GLN A 21 -21.73 3.91 -6.55
N ALA A 22 -20.47 3.98 -6.98
CA ALA A 22 -19.43 4.54 -6.14
C ALA A 22 -19.48 6.08 -6.09
N ASP A 23 -19.96 6.65 -4.98
CA ASP A 23 -19.96 8.11 -4.73
C ASP A 23 -18.56 8.70 -4.40
N VAL A 24 -17.55 7.83 -4.28
CA VAL A 24 -16.16 8.18 -3.96
C VAL A 24 -15.22 7.53 -4.97
N TYR A 25 -14.36 8.33 -5.60
CA TYR A 25 -13.39 7.87 -6.58
C TYR A 25 -11.95 8.16 -6.14
N SER A 26 -11.15 7.12 -6.03
CA SER A 26 -9.77 7.21 -5.55
C SER A 26 -8.76 6.98 -6.66
N TYR A 27 -7.72 7.82 -6.69
CA TYR A 27 -6.58 7.70 -7.60
C TYR A 27 -5.28 7.84 -6.83
N MET A 28 -4.33 6.94 -7.07
CA MET A 28 -2.96 7.12 -6.62
C MET A 28 -2.27 8.14 -7.52
N VAL A 29 -1.83 9.24 -6.92
CA VAL A 29 -1.11 10.33 -7.60
C VAL A 29 0.39 10.00 -7.69
N VAL A 30 0.99 9.61 -6.57
CA VAL A 30 2.41 9.28 -6.50
C VAL A 30 2.68 8.21 -5.45
N ALA A 31 3.70 7.39 -5.71
CA ALA A 31 4.30 6.49 -4.72
C ALA A 31 5.67 7.05 -4.32
N GLY A 32 5.89 7.19 -3.02
CA GLY A 32 7.15 7.61 -2.44
C GLY A 32 8.26 6.57 -2.60
N ARG A 33 9.48 6.96 -2.23
CA ARG A 33 10.63 6.04 -2.23
C ARG A 33 10.42 4.95 -1.18
N PRO A 34 10.59 3.66 -1.52
CA PRO A 34 10.53 2.60 -0.53
C PRO A 34 11.76 2.62 0.37
N GLU A 35 11.54 2.39 1.66
CA GLU A 35 12.54 2.18 2.69
C GLU A 35 12.53 0.70 3.10
N PHE A 36 13.73 0.11 3.22
CA PHE A 36 13.93 -1.30 3.50
C PHE A 36 14.45 -1.54 4.92
N ALA A 37 14.91 -0.48 5.60
CA ALA A 37 15.14 -0.50 7.03
C ALA A 37 13.80 -0.75 7.75
N PRO A 38 13.69 -1.81 8.56
CA PRO A 38 12.49 -2.10 9.32
C PRO A 38 12.18 -0.96 10.27
N LEU A 39 11.00 -0.35 10.12
CA LEU A 39 10.47 0.63 11.05
C LEU A 39 9.64 -0.08 12.13
N PRO A 40 9.78 0.29 13.41
CA PRO A 40 8.94 -0.25 14.47
C PRO A 40 7.48 0.17 14.23
N LEU A 41 6.56 -0.80 14.31
CA LEU A 41 5.13 -0.54 14.29
C LEU A 41 4.72 0.05 15.65
N ASN A 42 4.85 1.37 15.80
CA ASN A 42 4.46 2.07 17.03
C ASN A 42 2.93 2.09 17.14
N SER A 43 2.32 1.12 17.84
CA SER A 43 1.10 1.24 18.68
C SER A 43 0.32 -0.08 18.76
N GLY A 44 0.27 -0.66 19.97
CA GLY A 44 -0.85 -1.47 20.49
C GLY A 44 -1.20 -2.81 19.84
N VAL A 45 -0.70 -3.13 18.64
CA VAL A 45 -0.87 -4.44 18.02
C VAL A 45 0.29 -5.30 18.50
N SER A 46 -0.01 -6.28 19.35
CA SER A 46 0.92 -7.22 19.97
C SER A 46 2.09 -7.56 19.04
N SER A 47 3.29 -7.14 19.47
CA SER A 47 4.60 -7.68 19.12
C SER A 47 4.63 -8.63 17.90
N VAL A 48 4.46 -8.10 16.69
CA VAL A 48 5.24 -8.66 15.58
C VAL A 48 6.61 -8.04 15.79
N ASP A 49 7.44 -8.71 16.61
CA ASP A 49 8.82 -8.33 16.83
C ASP A 49 9.44 -8.00 15.48
N ALA A 50 9.76 -6.73 15.23
CA ALA A 50 10.41 -6.31 13.98
C ALA A 50 11.72 -7.09 13.76
N SER A 51 12.32 -7.63 14.84
CA SER A 51 13.45 -8.57 14.81
C SER A 51 13.07 -9.97 14.29
N LYS A 52 11.91 -10.53 14.67
CA LYS A 52 11.45 -11.86 14.21
C LYS A 52 11.00 -11.86 12.76
N THR A 53 10.39 -10.78 12.28
CA THR A 53 10.06 -10.68 10.84
C THR A 53 11.30 -10.70 9.96
N ASN A 54 12.47 -10.24 10.43
CA ASN A 54 13.71 -10.33 9.65
C ASN A 54 14.41 -11.69 9.72
N SER A 55 14.12 -12.52 10.73
CA SER A 55 14.78 -13.81 10.93
C SER A 55 14.16 -14.96 10.12
N ASP A 56 12.89 -14.89 9.74
CA ASP A 56 12.16 -15.97 9.03
C ASP A 56 12.10 -15.80 7.50
N GLY A 57 13.04 -15.06 6.90
CA GLY A 57 13.05 -14.83 5.44
C GLY A 57 11.94 -13.89 4.95
N VAL A 58 11.23 -13.22 5.87
CA VAL A 58 10.32 -12.11 5.57
C VAL A 58 11.13 -10.80 5.60
N LYS A 59 10.78 -9.86 4.73
CA LYS A 59 11.39 -8.54 4.62
C LYS A 59 10.30 -7.48 4.65
N GLN A 60 10.48 -6.49 5.50
CA GLN A 60 9.60 -5.33 5.55
C GLN A 60 10.05 -4.28 4.53
N VAL A 61 9.09 -3.71 3.82
CA VAL A 61 9.25 -2.56 2.94
C VAL A 61 8.24 -1.51 3.39
N PHE A 62 8.73 -0.36 3.82
CA PHE A 62 7.91 0.79 4.12
C PHE A 62 7.85 1.71 2.92
N PHE A 63 6.68 2.20 2.55
CA PHE A 63 6.56 3.24 1.53
C PHE A 63 5.31 4.07 1.76
N THR A 64 5.27 5.24 1.15
CA THR A 64 4.14 6.14 1.25
C THR A 64 3.48 6.35 -0.10
N THR A 65 2.20 6.67 -0.12
CA THR A 65 1.49 7.05 -1.34
C THR A 65 0.64 8.28 -1.10
N LEU A 66 0.47 9.09 -2.14
CA LEU A 66 -0.47 10.20 -2.14
C LEU A 66 -1.69 9.80 -2.96
N GLU A 67 -2.83 9.77 -2.31
CA GLU A 67 -4.13 9.48 -2.92
C GLU A 67 -4.91 10.78 -3.09
N ARG A 68 -5.61 10.90 -4.23
CA ARG A 68 -6.64 11.91 -4.43
C ARG A 68 -7.99 11.23 -4.51
N GLN A 69 -8.89 11.61 -3.61
CA GLN A 69 -10.27 11.15 -3.59
C GLN A 69 -11.19 12.25 -4.12
N TYR A 70 -12.08 11.88 -5.02
CA TYR A 70 -13.15 12.73 -5.52
C TYR A 70 -14.46 12.23 -4.94
N THR A 71 -15.09 13.08 -4.14
CA THR A 71 -16.48 12.91 -3.70
C THR A 71 -17.36 13.85 -4.51
N ALA A 72 -18.68 13.63 -4.54
CA ALA A 72 -19.63 14.49 -5.26
C ALA A 72 -19.52 15.99 -4.91
N ARG A 73 -18.91 16.34 -3.76
CA ARG A 73 -18.82 17.71 -3.25
C ARG A 73 -17.42 18.31 -3.25
N LYS A 74 -16.35 17.49 -3.29
CA LYS A 74 -14.96 17.99 -3.20
C LYS A 74 -13.91 16.93 -3.53
N ALA A 75 -12.74 17.41 -3.95
CA ALA A 75 -11.51 16.63 -3.98
C ALA A 75 -10.76 16.77 -2.65
N VAL A 76 -10.32 15.65 -2.09
CA VAL A 76 -9.45 15.61 -0.90
C VAL A 76 -8.18 14.82 -1.22
N GLN A 77 -7.07 15.18 -0.58
CA GLN A 77 -5.82 14.45 -0.70
C GLN A 77 -5.52 13.73 0.62
N LEU A 78 -5.09 12.48 0.52
CA LEU A 78 -4.76 11.63 1.64
C LEU A 78 -3.34 11.08 1.45
N GLN A 79 -2.56 11.14 2.53
CA GLN A 79 -1.26 10.51 2.59
C GLN A 79 -1.44 9.13 3.22
N GLN A 80 -1.05 8.07 2.53
CA GLN A 80 -1.05 6.71 3.06
C GLN A 80 0.36 6.25 3.37
N PHE A 81 0.49 5.48 4.45
CA PHE A 81 1.73 4.91 4.94
C PHE A 81 1.56 3.40 4.97
N HIS A 82 2.42 2.67 4.26
CA HIS A 82 2.26 1.24 4.04
C HIS A 82 3.44 0.47 4.61
N TRP A 83 3.14 -0.57 5.38
CA TRP A 83 4.10 -1.59 5.80
C TRP A 83 3.80 -2.85 5.01
N LEU A 84 4.63 -3.12 4.01
CA LEU A 84 4.52 -4.28 3.14
C LEU A 84 5.51 -5.35 3.59
N PHE A 85 5.02 -6.55 3.83
CA PHE A 85 5.84 -7.70 4.20
C PHE A 85 5.95 -8.62 3.00
N LEU A 86 7.19 -8.90 2.60
CA LEU A 86 7.52 -9.72 1.44
C LEU A 86 8.33 -10.93 1.86
N THR A 87 8.16 -12.05 1.18
CA THR A 87 9.02 -13.23 1.30
C THR A 87 9.56 -13.64 -0.06
N LYS A 88 10.75 -14.24 -0.09
CA LYS A 88 11.35 -14.74 -1.31
C LYS A 88 11.00 -16.22 -1.49
N SER A 89 10.32 -16.55 -2.59
CA SER A 89 10.08 -17.92 -3.04
C SER A 89 11.03 -18.31 -4.17
N GLU A 90 11.01 -19.58 -4.58
CA GLU A 90 11.75 -20.08 -5.76
C GLU A 90 11.45 -19.26 -7.02
N SER A 91 10.19 -18.87 -7.21
CA SER A 91 9.75 -18.05 -8.35
C SER A 91 10.01 -16.55 -8.20
N GLY A 92 10.48 -16.09 -7.03
CA GLY A 92 10.71 -14.68 -6.73
C GLY A 92 9.91 -14.15 -5.53
N TRP A 93 9.89 -12.83 -5.37
CA TRP A 93 9.26 -12.14 -4.24
C TRP A 93 7.74 -12.24 -4.26
N ARG A 94 7.13 -12.49 -3.10
CA ARG A 94 5.68 -12.54 -2.88
C ARG A 94 5.29 -11.73 -1.65
N LYS A 95 4.11 -11.11 -1.70
CA LYS A 95 3.50 -10.44 -0.54
C LYS A 95 3.01 -11.47 0.47
N VAL A 96 3.33 -11.25 1.73
CA VAL A 96 2.77 -11.98 2.88
C VAL A 96 1.55 -11.23 3.40
N MET A 97 1.75 -9.97 3.79
CA MET A 97 0.70 -9.11 4.32
C MET A 97 1.06 -7.63 4.13
N MET A 98 0.09 -6.75 4.33
CA MET A 98 0.30 -5.30 4.25
C MET A 98 -0.58 -4.54 5.23
N PHE A 99 -0.01 -3.61 5.98
CA PHE A 99 -0.76 -2.68 6.83
C PHE A 99 -0.72 -1.27 6.27
N THR A 100 -1.80 -0.52 6.44
CA THR A 100 -1.88 0.88 6.00
C THR A 100 -2.39 1.79 7.12
N GLN A 101 -1.74 2.93 7.30
CA GLN A 101 -2.27 4.10 8.00
C GLN A 101 -2.65 5.17 6.98
N THR A 102 -3.73 5.90 7.25
CA THR A 102 -4.21 6.99 6.39
C THR A 102 -4.17 8.31 7.16
N GLY A 103 -3.46 9.29 6.64
CA GLY A 103 -3.41 10.66 7.16
C GLY A 103 -3.92 11.67 6.13
N TYR A 104 -4.16 12.90 6.59
CA TYR A 104 -4.54 14.02 5.72
C TYR A 104 -3.33 14.57 4.96
N TYR A 105 -3.59 15.11 3.76
CA TYR A 105 -2.60 15.88 3.01
C TYR A 105 -3.19 17.25 2.59
N PRO A 106 -2.46 18.37 2.81
CA PRO A 106 -1.19 18.46 3.52
C PRO A 106 -1.31 18.00 4.98
N VAL A 107 -0.22 17.48 5.53
CA VAL A 107 -0.19 16.94 6.90
C VAL A 107 -0.63 18.04 7.87
N ASN A 108 -1.64 17.72 8.68
CA ASN A 108 -2.15 18.61 9.72
C ASN A 108 -1.79 18.06 11.11
N LYS A 109 -2.26 18.70 12.19
CA LYS A 109 -1.99 18.26 13.57
C LYS A 109 -2.73 16.97 13.96
N GLN A 110 -3.60 16.43 13.12
CA GLN A 110 -4.35 15.23 13.44
C GLN A 110 -3.46 14.00 13.18
N PRO A 111 -3.40 13.05 14.12
CA PRO A 111 -2.66 11.82 13.89
C PRO A 111 -3.29 11.03 12.73
N PRO A 112 -2.47 10.26 11.97
CA PRO A 112 -2.99 9.29 11.02
C PRO A 112 -3.92 8.27 11.71
N SER A 113 -4.78 7.64 10.92
CA SER A 113 -5.61 6.54 11.39
C SER A 113 -4.74 5.42 12.00
N PRO A 114 -5.28 4.62 12.93
CA PRO A 114 -4.61 3.40 13.36
C PRO A 114 -4.25 2.50 12.16
N PRO A 115 -3.15 1.72 12.22
CA PRO A 115 -2.81 0.77 11.18
C PRO A 115 -3.92 -0.25 11.01
N ARG A 116 -4.33 -0.51 9.77
CA ARG A 116 -5.31 -1.56 9.44
C ARG A 116 -4.71 -2.55 8.46
N ASP A 117 -5.10 -3.82 8.58
CA ASP A 117 -4.78 -4.81 7.56
C ASP A 117 -5.39 -4.37 6.24
N SER A 118 -4.54 -4.29 5.23
CA SER A 118 -4.80 -3.81 3.88
C SER A 118 -4.30 -4.82 2.84
N SER A 119 -4.04 -6.07 3.25
CA SER A 119 -3.51 -7.14 2.41
C SER A 119 -4.40 -7.44 1.20
N ASN A 120 -5.70 -7.16 1.28
CA ASN A 120 -6.65 -7.31 0.18
C ASN A 120 -7.05 -5.97 -0.47
N GLY A 121 -6.46 -4.85 -0.04
CA GLY A 121 -6.74 -3.53 -0.56
C GLY A 121 -6.17 -3.30 -1.96
N VAL A 122 -6.63 -2.24 -2.64
CA VAL A 122 -6.21 -1.88 -4.01
C VAL A 122 -4.70 -1.80 -4.13
N ILE A 123 -4.03 -1.20 -3.14
CA ILE A 123 -2.57 -1.04 -3.16
C ILE A 123 -1.86 -2.39 -3.04
N ALA A 124 -2.37 -3.31 -2.21
CA ALA A 124 -1.79 -4.64 -2.07
C ALA A 124 -1.97 -5.47 -3.35
N GLN A 125 -3.14 -5.40 -3.99
CA GLN A 125 -3.37 -6.06 -5.28
C GLN A 125 -2.49 -5.48 -6.39
N ALA A 126 -2.26 -4.17 -6.38
CA ALA A 126 -1.33 -3.50 -7.28
C ALA A 126 0.11 -3.99 -7.07
N VAL A 127 0.53 -4.18 -5.81
CA VAL A 127 1.82 -4.77 -5.46
C VAL A 127 1.91 -6.22 -5.96
N ASP A 128 0.89 -7.05 -5.76
CA ASP A 128 0.89 -8.45 -6.23
C ASP A 128 1.09 -8.53 -7.75
N THR A 129 0.34 -7.71 -8.49
CA THR A 129 0.43 -7.62 -9.95
C THR A 129 1.81 -7.11 -10.37
N TRP A 130 2.31 -6.07 -9.72
CA TRP A 130 3.65 -5.53 -10.01
C TRP A 130 4.75 -6.56 -9.77
N LEU A 131 4.68 -7.32 -8.67
CA LEU A 131 5.62 -8.40 -8.38
C LEU A 131 5.50 -9.55 -9.40
N GLN A 132 4.29 -9.84 -9.87
CA GLN A 132 4.06 -10.83 -10.92
C GLN A 132 4.73 -10.44 -12.23
N ASP A 133 4.57 -9.19 -12.67
CA ASP A 133 5.17 -8.72 -13.92
C ASP A 133 6.70 -8.66 -13.82
N CYS A 134 7.25 -8.34 -12.64
CA CYS A 134 8.69 -8.47 -12.39
C CYS A 134 9.19 -9.93 -12.53
N ARG A 135 8.43 -10.91 -12.02
CA ARG A 135 8.80 -12.34 -12.15
C ARG A 135 8.70 -12.83 -13.60
N ALA A 136 7.77 -12.26 -14.38
CA ALA A 136 7.56 -12.59 -15.78
C ALA A 136 8.53 -11.87 -16.74
N GLY A 137 9.38 -10.95 -16.24
CA GLY A 137 10.31 -10.19 -17.08
C GLY A 137 9.66 -9.13 -17.97
N ILE A 138 8.43 -8.71 -17.64
CA ILE A 138 7.68 -7.68 -18.39
C ILE A 138 8.08 -6.26 -17.95
N LYS A 139 9.04 -6.16 -17.03
CA LYS A 139 9.45 -4.91 -16.38
C LYS A 139 10.97 -4.80 -16.23
#